data_AF-A0A6P3XSJ1-F1
#
_entry.id   AF-A0A6P3XSJ1-F1
#
_cell.length_a   1.000
_cell.length_b   1.000
_cell.length_c   1.000
_cell.angle_alpha   90.00
_cell.angle_beta   90.00
_cell.angle_gamma   90.00
#
_symmetry.space_group_name_H-M   'P 1'
#
loop_
_entity.id
_entity.type
_entity.pdbx_description
1 polymer ?
#
loop_
_entity_poly.entity_id
_entity_poly.type
_entity_poly.pdbx_seq_one_letter_code
_entity_poly.pdbx_strand_id
1 'polypeptide(L)' 'MESVSEELRIYSKGKSSVKFTTILPGLVTTGLAKNARLRFPWLVGPYSAQQIASLIIDAQRQDFKEKSFPSYYLLIFAIL' A
#
# COMPACT_ATOMS: atom_id res chain seq x y z
N MET A 1 -0.59 0.51 9.46
CA MET A 1 0.54 0.58 10.42
C MET A 1 0.29 1.54 11.59
N GLU A 2 -0.97 1.90 11.88
CA GLU A 2 -1.30 2.93 12.86
C GLU A 2 -0.95 2.53 14.30
N SER A 3 -1.44 1.39 14.81
CA SER A 3 -1.19 1.01 16.22
C SER A 3 0.31 0.84 16.51
N VAL A 4 1.06 0.18 15.62
CA VAL A 4 2.52 0.01 15.76
C VAL A 4 3.24 1.36 15.76
N SER A 5 2.80 2.31 14.92
CA SER A 5 3.36 3.67 14.92
C SER A 5 3.09 4.39 16.24
N GLU A 6 1.91 4.20 16.82
CA GLU A 6 1.52 4.84 18.07
C GLU A 6 2.24 4.23 19.28
N GLU A 7 2.35 2.90 19.33
CA GLU A 7 3.14 2.18 20.32
C GLU A 7 4.61 2.64 20.30
N LEU A 8 5.20 2.78 19.11
CA LEU A 8 6.58 3.28 18.97
C LEU A 8 6.70 4.74 19.43
N ARG A 9 5.70 5.58 19.15
CA ARG A 9 5.67 6.98 19.59
C ARG A 9 5.65 7.08 21.11
N ILE A 10 4.82 6.28 21.78
CA ILE A 10 4.71 6.22 23.24
C ILE A 10 6.04 5.72 23.84
N TYR A 11 6.55 4.58 23.36
CA TYR A 11 7.78 3.97 23.89
C TYR A 11 9.00 4.88 23.73
N SER A 12 9.13 5.53 22.57
CA SER A 12 10.26 6.42 22.26
C SER A 12 10.11 7.82 22.86
N LYS A 13 9.01 8.12 23.58
CA LYS A 13 8.66 9.49 24.03
C LYS A 13 8.69 10.51 22.88
N GLY A 14 8.24 10.09 21.71
CA GLY A 14 8.22 10.90 20.48
C GLY A 14 9.59 11.16 19.85
N LYS A 15 10.66 10.50 20.28
CA LYS A 15 12.03 10.72 19.76
C LYS A 15 12.40 9.81 18.59
N SER A 16 11.57 8.83 18.26
CA SER A 16 11.84 7.93 17.13
C SER A 16 11.86 8.69 15.80
N SER A 17 12.86 8.42 14.97
CA SER A 17 12.93 8.91 13.58
C SER A 17 12.39 7.88 12.57
N VAL A 18 11.89 6.74 13.04
CA VAL A 18 11.29 5.71 12.18
C VAL A 18 9.91 6.17 11.72
N LYS A 19 9.68 6.14 10.41
CA LYS A 19 8.41 6.49 9.79
C LYS A 19 7.80 5.25 9.14
N PHE A 20 6.48 5.18 9.13
CA PHE A 20 5.74 4.05 8.59
C PHE A 20 4.94 4.46 7.36
N THR A 21 4.98 3.62 6.34
CA THR A 21 4.19 3.76 5.11
C THR A 21 3.35 2.50 4.94
N THR A 22 2.04 2.67 4.77
CA THR A 22 1.11 1.59 4.44
C THR A 22 0.76 1.68 2.95
N ILE A 23 1.07 0.64 2.18
CA ILE A 23 0.67 0.55 0.77
C ILE A 23 -0.52 -0.38 0.65
N LEU A 24 -1.56 0.08 -0.03
CA LEU A 24 -2.77 -0.68 -0.36
C LEU A 24 -2.75 -0.99 -1.86
N PRO A 25 -2.05 -2.05 -2.30
CA PRO A 25 -1.94 -2.37 -3.72
C PRO A 25 -3.17 -3.12 -4.24
N GLY A 26 -3.42 -2.99 -5.53
CA GLY A 26 -4.26 -3.89 -6.30
C GLY A 26 -3.59 -5.24 -6.52
N LEU A 27 -4.07 -6.01 -7.48
CA LEU A 27 -3.55 -7.36 -7.68
C LEU A 27 -2.11 -7.30 -8.20
N VAL A 28 -1.16 -7.88 -7.47
CA VAL A 28 0.25 -7.95 -7.88
C VAL A 28 0.56 -9.33 -8.43
N THR A 29 1.17 -9.40 -9.61
CA THR A 29 1.60 -10.65 -10.23
C THR A 29 2.90 -11.13 -9.60
N THR A 30 2.80 -11.78 -8.44
CA THR A 30 3.95 -12.35 -7.70
C THR A 30 4.20 -13.83 -8.03
N GLY A 31 3.41 -14.40 -8.95
CA GLY A 31 3.42 -15.85 -9.21
C GLY A 31 2.66 -16.67 -8.17
N LEU A 32 2.07 -16.03 -7.14
CA LEU A 32 1.20 -16.68 -6.16
C LEU A 32 -0.17 -17.05 -6.76
N ALA A 33 -0.73 -16.17 -7.60
CA ALA A 33 -2.06 -16.30 -8.16
C ALA A 33 -2.03 -16.46 -9.69
N LYS A 34 -1.29 -17.46 -10.19
CA LYS A 34 -1.05 -17.67 -11.64
C LYS A 34 -2.31 -17.82 -12.50
N ASN A 35 -3.43 -18.28 -11.91
CA ASN A 35 -4.70 -18.54 -12.60
C ASN A 35 -5.89 -17.76 -12.01
N ALA A 36 -5.64 -16.62 -11.36
CA ALA A 36 -6.73 -15.80 -10.82
C ALA A 36 -7.64 -15.31 -11.97
N ARG A 37 -8.85 -15.86 -12.05
CA ARG A 37 -9.88 -15.37 -12.98
C ARG A 37 -10.53 -14.12 -12.38
N LEU A 38 -10.00 -12.97 -12.76
CA LEU A 38 -10.59 -11.68 -12.38
C LEU A 38 -11.86 -11.42 -13.19
N ARG A 39 -12.98 -11.18 -12.48
CA ARG A 39 -14.25 -10.78 -13.09
C ARG A 39 -14.16 -9.40 -13.75
N PHE A 40 -13.33 -8.51 -13.21
CA PHE A 40 -13.10 -7.15 -13.74
C PHE A 40 -11.60 -6.83 -13.83
N PRO A 41 -10.87 -7.32 -14.85
CA PRO A 41 -9.44 -7.12 -14.98
C PRO A 41 -9.03 -5.64 -15.09
N TRP A 42 -9.88 -4.78 -15.68
CA TRP A 42 -9.61 -3.35 -15.79
C TRP A 42 -9.64 -2.63 -14.43
N LEU A 43 -10.50 -3.09 -13.52
CA LEU A 43 -10.70 -2.47 -12.21
C LEU A 43 -9.58 -2.84 -11.23
N VAL A 44 -9.02 -4.05 -11.39
CA VAL A 44 -8.05 -4.65 -10.44
C VAL A 44 -6.66 -4.81 -11.04
N GLY A 45 -6.46 -4.30 -12.27
CA GLY A 45 -5.27 -4.39 -13.14
C GLY A 45 -4.08 -5.18 -12.57
N PRO A 46 -3.68 -6.31 -13.15
CA PRO A 46 -2.52 -7.04 -12.66
C PRO A 46 -1.26 -6.18 -12.78
N TYR A 47 -0.68 -5.79 -11.65
CA TYR A 47 0.54 -5.00 -11.58
C TYR A 47 1.77 -5.88 -11.43
N SER A 48 2.84 -5.51 -12.11
CA SER A 48 4.10 -6.22 -11.94
C SER A 48 4.72 -5.91 -10.57
N ALA A 49 5.50 -6.84 -10.04
CA ALA A 49 6.25 -6.62 -8.80
C ALA A 49 7.19 -5.39 -8.91
N GLN A 50 7.74 -5.14 -10.10
CA GLN A 50 8.60 -3.97 -10.36
C GLN A 50 7.82 -2.65 -10.23
N GLN A 51 6.61 -2.58 -10.79
CA GLN A 51 5.76 -1.38 -10.69
C GLN A 51 5.42 -1.07 -9.22
N ILE A 52 5.04 -2.10 -8.47
CA ILE A 52 4.71 -1.94 -7.04
C ILE A 52 5.93 -1.58 -6.21
N ALA A 53 7.10 -2.15 -6.50
CA ALA A 53 8.35 -1.79 -5.84
C ALA A 53 8.70 -0.31 -6.05
N SER A 54 8.57 0.21 -7.28
CA SER A 54 8.78 1.63 -7.58
C SER A 54 7.84 2.51 -6.74
N LEU A 55 6.56 2.15 -6.68
CA LEU A 55 5.56 2.89 -5.90
C LEU A 55 5.85 2.89 -4.40
N ILE A 56 6.32 1.78 -3.85
CA ILE A 56 6.74 1.67 -2.44
C ILE A 56 7.89 2.65 -2.17
N ILE A 57 8.93 2.63 -3.01
CA ILE A 57 10.11 3.49 -2.87
C ILE A 57 9.70 4.97 -2.94
N ASP A 58 8.88 5.33 -3.92
CA ASP A 58 8.42 6.70 -4.10
C ASP A 58 7.56 7.16 -2.92
N ALA A 59 6.69 6.29 -2.39
CA ALA A 59 5.86 6.58 -1.24
C ALA A 59 6.69 6.82 0.04
N GLN A 60 7.69 5.96 0.27
CA GLN A 60 8.62 6.09 1.40
C GLN A 60 9.46 7.38 1.31
N ARG A 61 9.99 7.69 0.12
CA ARG A 61 10.80 8.91 -0.10
C ARG A 61 10.03 10.21 0.10
N GLN A 62 8.73 10.18 -0.16
CA GLN A 62 7.83 11.32 0.01
C GLN A 62 7.14 11.34 1.38
N ASP A 63 7.48 10.41 2.27
CA ASP A 63 6.89 10.31 3.62
C ASP A 63 5.36 10.14 3.62
N PHE A 64 4.83 9.39 2.66
CA PHE A 64 3.41 9.03 2.66
C PHE A 64 3.13 8.05 3.81
N LYS A 65 2.16 8.39 4.67
CA LYS A 65 1.65 7.47 5.71
C LYS A 65 0.84 6.33 5.12
N GLU A 66 0.02 6.65 4.13
CA GLU A 66 -0.83 5.70 3.43
C GLU A 66 -0.91 6.06 1.95
N LYS A 67 -0.84 5.05 1.08
CA LYS A 67 -1.02 5.22 -0.36
C LYS A 67 -1.71 4.01 -0.94
N SER A 68 -2.83 4.23 -1.64
CA SER A 68 -3.49 3.20 -2.42
C SER A 68 -3.00 3.21 -3.86
N PHE A 69 -2.98 2.02 -4.44
CA PHE A 69 -2.72 1.87 -5.85
C PHE A 69 -3.61 0.76 -6.41
N PRO A 70 -4.46 1.05 -7.40
CA PRO A 70 -4.66 2.34 -8.03
C PRO A 70 -5.32 3.36 -7.08
N SER A 71 -5.10 4.66 -7.33
CA SER A 71 -5.50 5.76 -6.43
C SER A 71 -7.01 5.84 -6.20
N TYR A 72 -7.82 5.37 -7.16
CA TYR A 72 -9.27 5.37 -7.06
C TYR A 72 -9.84 4.33 -6.07
N TYR A 73 -9.03 3.39 -5.55
CA TYR A 73 -9.50 2.39 -4.59
C TYR A 73 -10.05 3.00 -3.31
N LEU A 74 -9.40 4.03 -2.75
CA LEU A 74 -9.89 4.67 -1.54
C LEU A 74 -11.28 5.29 -1.73
N LEU A 75 -11.54 5.87 -2.90
CA LEU A 75 -12.86 6.40 -3.25
C LEU A 75 -13.91 5.29 -3.34
N ILE A 76 -13.58 4.16 -3.98
CA ILE A 76 -14.50 3.02 -4.09
C ILE A 76 -14.82 2.46 -2.71
N PHE A 77 -13.82 2.23 -1.86
CA PHE A 77 -14.02 1.70 -0.51
C PHE A 77 -14.71 2.67 0.45
N ALA A 78 -14.68 3.98 0.18
CA ALA A 78 -15.37 4.97 1.00
C ALA A 78 -16.86 5.13 0.64
N ILE A 79 -17.24 4.77 -0.58
CA ILE A 79 -18.63 4.94 -1.09
C ILE A 79 -19.43 3.63 -0.97
N LEU A 80 -18.75 2.49 -0.85
CA LEU A 80 -19.35 1.17 -0.65
C LEU A 80 -19.57 0.88 0.84
#